data_AF-A0A813M0J3-F1
#
_entry.id   AF-A0A813M0J3-F1
#
_cell.length_a   1.000
_cell.length_b   1.000
_cell.length_c   1.000
_cell.angle_alpha   90.00
_cell.angle_beta   90.00
_cell.angle_gamma   90.00
#
_symmetry.space_group_name_H-M   'P 1'
#
loop_
_entity.id
_entity.type
_entity.pdbx_description
1 polymer ?
#
loop_
_entity_poly.entity_id
_entity_poly.type
_entity_poly.pdbx_seq_one_letter_code
_entity_poly.pdbx_strand_id
1 'polypeptide(L)'
;MTKPAVRFSIVFQSLGWILLFIFIVIIWNYRLCSDVTHFYNNDNDCQQSLNESDGFICESNYLWNKRKYIYQTQEKENLIRRPNSYYFASNWEPNFHCSHAERIGAMGDGGKWICDLFRMKSQNNCLIYSAGSSGDFSFEIHMKKVLPHCEIHTFDKNLYLCPTNTCIFHQIMFGTDIQLNNSETWSTIIQKLSHTHRFIDVLKTDIEGSEYSFLPQIFNSIKNIWP
;
A
#
# COMPACT_ATOMS: atom_id res chain seq x y z
N MET A 1 77.17 -32.24 -14.05
CA MET A 1 77.05 -31.01 -14.85
C MET A 1 75.87 -31.17 -15.81
N THR A 2 74.86 -30.31 -15.61
CA THR A 2 73.80 -29.84 -16.54
C THR A 2 73.01 -30.84 -17.40
N LYS A 3 71.76 -31.09 -16.99
CA LYS A 3 70.65 -31.54 -17.87
C LYS A 3 70.20 -30.39 -18.79
N PRO A 4 69.78 -30.65 -20.04
CA PRO A 4 69.15 -29.61 -20.87
C PRO A 4 67.70 -29.38 -20.42
N ALA A 5 67.33 -28.11 -20.27
CA ALA A 5 65.96 -27.68 -20.03
C ALA A 5 65.20 -27.61 -21.35
N VAL A 6 64.07 -28.33 -21.46
CA VAL A 6 63.14 -28.20 -22.57
C VAL A 6 62.22 -27.00 -22.29
N ARG A 7 62.34 -25.94 -23.10
CA ARG A 7 61.38 -24.83 -23.12
C ARG A 7 60.11 -25.30 -23.83
N PHE A 8 59.05 -25.57 -23.08
CA PHE A 8 57.70 -25.64 -23.65
C PHE A 8 57.23 -24.20 -23.91
N SER A 9 57.14 -23.83 -25.19
CA SER A 9 56.41 -22.63 -25.61
C SER A 9 54.99 -23.08 -25.95
N ILE A 10 54.02 -22.79 -25.07
CA ILE A 10 52.61 -22.99 -25.37
C ILE A 10 52.17 -21.84 -26.27
N VAL A 11 52.09 -22.11 -27.57
CA VAL A 11 51.44 -21.20 -28.53
C VAL A 11 49.94 -21.39 -28.36
N PHE A 12 49.26 -20.39 -27.79
CA PHE A 12 47.79 -20.34 -27.75
C PHE A 12 47.28 -20.17 -29.18
N GLN A 13 47.08 -21.28 -29.87
CA GLN A 13 46.48 -21.33 -31.20
C GLN A 13 44.96 -21.23 -31.07
N SER A 14 44.41 -20.18 -31.67
CA SER A 14 42.99 -19.87 -31.91
C SER A 14 42.21 -19.28 -30.73
N LEU A 15 41.63 -18.10 -31.00
CA LEU A 15 40.51 -17.48 -30.27
C LEU A 15 39.38 -18.48 -29.93
N GLY A 16 39.28 -19.58 -30.68
CA GLY A 16 38.33 -20.66 -30.44
C GLY A 16 38.44 -21.28 -29.05
N TRP A 17 39.64 -21.51 -28.51
CA TRP A 17 39.77 -22.11 -27.16
C TRP A 17 39.43 -21.14 -26.03
N ILE A 18 39.71 -19.85 -26.22
CA ILE A 18 39.31 -18.80 -25.27
C ILE A 18 37.79 -18.65 -25.29
N LEU A 19 37.18 -18.62 -26.46
CA LEU A 19 35.72 -18.57 -26.61
C LEU A 19 35.06 -19.84 -26.05
N LEU A 20 35.64 -21.02 -26.26
CA LEU A 20 35.13 -22.28 -25.70
C LEU A 20 35.23 -22.28 -24.18
N PHE A 21 36.33 -21.77 -23.61
CA PHE A 21 36.51 -21.67 -22.16
C PHE A 21 35.53 -20.64 -21.55
N ILE A 22 35.35 -19.48 -22.20
CA ILE A 22 34.34 -18.49 -21.79
C ILE A 22 32.94 -19.10 -21.89
N PHE A 23 32.62 -19.85 -22.95
CA PHE A 23 31.33 -20.49 -23.14
C PHE A 23 31.07 -21.59 -22.09
N ILE A 24 32.11 -22.37 -21.71
CA ILE A 24 32.03 -23.36 -20.64
C ILE A 24 31.86 -22.67 -19.29
N VAL A 25 32.61 -21.60 -18.99
CA VAL A 25 32.46 -20.81 -17.76
C VAL A 25 31.09 -20.14 -17.69
N ILE A 26 30.56 -19.64 -18.81
CA ILE A 26 29.18 -19.19 -18.95
C ILE A 26 28.26 -20.37 -18.62
N ILE A 27 28.28 -21.50 -19.32
CA ILE A 27 27.42 -22.65 -19.03
C ILE A 27 27.52 -23.13 -17.56
N TRP A 28 28.72 -23.10 -16.95
CA TRP A 28 28.92 -23.47 -15.55
C TRP A 28 28.35 -22.45 -14.56
N ASN A 29 28.43 -21.15 -14.87
CA ASN A 29 27.79 -20.10 -14.06
C ASN A 29 26.29 -19.97 -14.35
N TYR A 30 25.85 -20.37 -15.54
CA TYR A 30 24.47 -20.62 -15.94
C TYR A 30 24.09 -22.08 -15.63
N ARG A 31 24.62 -22.67 -14.55
CA ARG A 31 23.85 -23.75 -13.90
C ARG A 31 22.47 -23.16 -13.70
N LEU A 32 21.50 -23.69 -14.44
CA LEU A 32 20.10 -23.33 -14.34
C LEU A 32 19.84 -23.13 -12.86
N CYS A 33 19.41 -21.92 -12.48
CA CYS A 33 18.72 -21.77 -11.22
C CYS A 33 17.69 -22.89 -11.26
N SER A 34 17.92 -23.94 -10.46
CA SER A 34 17.12 -25.15 -10.55
C SER A 34 15.72 -24.67 -10.36
N ASP A 35 14.99 -24.80 -11.44
CA ASP A 35 13.65 -24.33 -11.68
C ASP A 35 12.93 -24.08 -10.35
N VAL A 36 12.67 -22.81 -10.00
CA VAL A 36 11.78 -22.44 -8.87
C VAL A 36 10.34 -22.79 -9.28
N THR A 37 10.15 -23.91 -9.96
CA THR A 37 8.88 -24.47 -10.42
C THR A 37 8.33 -25.47 -9.39
N HIS A 38 8.99 -25.65 -8.25
CA HIS A 38 8.51 -26.54 -7.19
C HIS A 38 7.54 -25.89 -6.17
N PHE A 39 6.96 -24.72 -6.48
CA PHE A 39 5.95 -24.06 -5.62
C PHE A 39 4.63 -23.70 -6.31
N TYR A 40 4.44 -24.04 -7.59
CA TYR A 40 3.17 -23.83 -8.29
C TYR A 40 2.48 -25.17 -8.56
N ASN A 41 2.06 -25.83 -7.49
CA ASN A 41 1.07 -26.92 -7.57
C ASN A 41 0.29 -26.94 -6.25
N ASN A 42 -0.53 -25.92 -6.03
CA ASN A 42 -1.76 -26.01 -5.24
C ASN A 42 -2.51 -24.68 -5.36
N ASP A 43 -3.37 -24.58 -6.37
CA ASP A 43 -4.39 -23.53 -6.54
C ASP A 43 -5.49 -23.57 -5.45
N ASN A 44 -5.18 -23.87 -4.18
CA ASN A 44 -6.20 -24.00 -3.13
C ASN A 44 -5.76 -23.63 -1.70
N ASP A 45 -4.55 -23.12 -1.47
CA ASP A 45 -4.06 -22.89 -0.10
C ASP A 45 -4.17 -21.43 0.38
N CYS A 46 -5.22 -20.69 -0.01
CA CYS A 46 -5.47 -19.35 0.50
C CYS A 46 -6.70 -19.25 1.41
N GLN A 47 -7.28 -20.38 1.82
CA GLN A 47 -8.42 -20.39 2.74
C GLN A 47 -8.07 -19.71 4.08
N GLN A 48 -6.85 -19.90 4.59
CA GLN A 48 -6.40 -19.25 5.82
C GLN A 48 -6.34 -17.74 5.66
N SER A 49 -5.66 -17.25 4.61
CA SER A 49 -5.52 -15.82 4.36
C SER A 49 -6.86 -15.17 4.07
N LEU A 50 -7.73 -15.79 3.26
CA LEU A 50 -9.08 -15.30 3.02
C LEU A 50 -9.90 -15.23 4.30
N ASN A 51 -9.85 -16.23 5.17
CA ASN A 51 -10.61 -16.22 6.43
C ASN A 51 -10.06 -15.19 7.43
N GLU A 52 -8.74 -15.10 7.60
CA GLU A 52 -8.12 -14.18 8.56
C GLU A 52 -8.03 -12.73 8.06
N SER A 53 -8.18 -12.50 6.75
CA SER A 53 -8.21 -11.16 6.14
C SER A 53 -9.59 -10.75 5.66
N ASP A 54 -10.68 -11.39 6.11
CA ASP A 54 -12.05 -11.05 5.69
C ASP A 54 -12.24 -11.00 4.16
N GLY A 55 -11.54 -11.89 3.44
CA GLY A 55 -11.59 -12.02 1.98
C GLY A 55 -10.72 -11.01 1.21
N PHE A 56 -9.94 -10.16 1.90
CA PHE A 56 -9.13 -9.15 1.23
C PHE A 56 -7.89 -9.72 0.51
N ILE A 57 -7.28 -10.76 1.08
CA ILE A 57 -5.99 -11.31 0.62
C ILE A 57 -6.10 -12.81 0.41
N CYS A 58 -5.75 -13.25 -0.81
CA CYS A 58 -5.55 -14.66 -1.14
C CYS A 58 -4.05 -14.91 -1.36
N GLU A 59 -3.42 -15.45 -0.34
CA GLU A 59 -2.01 -15.86 -0.31
C GLU A 59 -1.88 -17.28 0.21
N SER A 60 -0.86 -18.02 -0.21
CA SER A 60 -0.56 -19.35 0.34
C SER A 60 -0.33 -19.26 1.86
N ASN A 61 -0.57 -20.36 2.61
CA ASN A 61 -0.32 -20.36 4.06
C ASN A 61 1.11 -19.96 4.40
N TYR A 62 2.09 -20.33 3.56
CA TYR A 62 3.48 -19.91 3.74
C TYR A 62 3.62 -18.37 3.68
N LEU A 63 3.10 -17.74 2.64
CA LEU A 63 3.18 -16.28 2.46
C LEU A 63 2.40 -15.54 3.53
N TRP A 64 1.19 -16.01 3.86
CA TRP A 64 0.35 -15.42 4.89
C TRP A 64 0.99 -15.48 6.29
N ASN A 65 1.55 -16.62 6.66
CA ASN A 65 2.26 -16.75 7.93
C ASN A 65 3.54 -15.91 7.96
N LYS A 66 4.25 -15.78 6.83
CA LYS A 66 5.40 -14.88 6.71
C LYS A 66 5.01 -13.42 6.88
N ARG A 67 3.89 -13.00 6.28
CA ARG A 67 3.31 -11.65 6.44
C ARG A 67 2.97 -11.35 7.90
N LYS A 68 2.26 -12.26 8.58
CA LYS A 68 1.94 -12.11 10.02
C LYS A 68 3.21 -11.98 10.87
N TYR A 69 4.25 -12.75 10.58
CA TYR A 69 5.54 -12.64 11.26
C TYR A 69 6.21 -11.27 11.05
N ILE A 70 6.20 -10.75 9.82
CA ILE A 70 6.75 -9.42 9.51
C ILE A 70 5.95 -8.35 10.24
N TYR A 71 4.62 -8.39 10.18
CA TYR A 71 3.74 -7.47 10.90
C TYR A 71 4.04 -7.45 12.40
N GLN A 72 4.09 -8.62 13.05
CA GLN A 72 4.35 -8.71 14.48
C GLN A 72 5.74 -8.20 14.87
N THR A 73 6.74 -8.41 14.01
CA THR A 73 8.08 -7.89 14.22
C THR A 73 8.11 -6.37 14.11
N GLN A 74 7.54 -5.82 13.04
CA GLN A 74 7.51 -4.37 12.81
C GLN A 74 6.67 -3.64 13.87
N GLU A 75 5.55 -4.23 14.30
CA GLU A 75 4.71 -3.66 15.35
C GLU A 75 5.47 -3.50 16.67
N LYS A 76 6.26 -4.52 17.05
CA LYS A 76 7.12 -4.43 18.24
C LYS A 76 8.15 -3.31 18.12
N GLU A 77 8.73 -3.12 16.93
CA GLU A 77 9.67 -2.02 16.67
C GLU A 77 8.99 -0.66 16.74
N ASN A 78 7.79 -0.50 16.17
CA ASN A 78 7.02 0.75 16.20
C ASN A 78 6.62 1.17 17.62
N LEU A 79 6.43 0.21 18.53
CA LEU A 79 6.16 0.47 19.95
C LEU A 79 7.39 0.96 20.73
N ILE A 80 8.60 0.85 20.17
CA ILE A 80 9.82 1.36 20.80
C ILE A 80 9.87 2.88 20.63
N ARG A 81 9.67 3.60 21.75
CA ARG A 81 9.80 5.06 21.76
C ARG A 81 11.26 5.48 21.53
N ARG A 82 11.54 6.06 20.35
CA ARG A 82 12.84 6.63 20.01
C ARG A 82 12.92 8.12 20.35
N PRO A 83 14.11 8.69 20.60
CA PRO A 83 14.26 10.14 20.78
C PRO A 83 13.86 10.91 19.52
N ASN A 84 13.13 12.03 19.68
CA ASN A 84 12.63 12.88 18.58
C ASN A 84 13.73 13.47 17.67
N SER A 85 15.01 13.35 18.03
CA SER A 85 16.14 13.81 17.19
C SER A 85 16.26 13.06 15.86
N TYR A 86 15.57 11.93 15.71
CA TYR A 86 15.50 11.17 14.46
C TYR A 86 14.08 11.21 13.89
N TYR A 87 13.65 12.35 13.35
CA TYR A 87 12.27 12.56 12.83
C TYR A 87 11.75 11.38 12.00
N PHE A 88 12.57 10.85 11.08
CA PHE A 88 12.20 9.69 10.25
C PHE A 88 12.21 8.35 11.00
N ALA A 89 12.98 8.20 12.07
CA ALA A 89 13.02 6.97 12.87
C ALA A 89 12.06 7.01 14.08
N SER A 90 11.39 8.13 14.33
CA SER A 90 10.36 8.29 15.36
C SER A 90 8.94 8.14 14.82
N ASN A 91 8.77 7.97 13.51
CA ASN A 91 7.47 7.77 12.88
C ASN A 91 7.09 6.29 12.90
N TRP A 92 5.79 6.02 12.85
CA TRP A 92 5.27 4.67 12.71
C TRP A 92 5.60 4.15 11.30
N GLU A 93 6.43 3.12 11.21
CA GLU A 93 6.70 2.48 9.92
C GLU A 93 5.51 1.60 9.54
N PRO A 94 5.19 1.46 8.24
CA PRO A 94 4.11 0.57 7.85
C PRO A 94 4.47 -0.87 8.24
N ASN A 95 3.57 -1.52 8.97
CA ASN A 95 3.70 -2.91 9.41
C ASN A 95 2.90 -3.87 8.51
N PHE A 96 2.16 -3.33 7.53
CA PHE A 96 1.35 -4.07 6.58
C PHE A 96 1.44 -3.43 5.18
N HIS A 97 1.79 -4.22 4.17
CA HIS A 97 2.01 -3.75 2.79
C HIS A 97 1.29 -4.63 1.78
N CYS A 98 0.84 -4.06 0.67
CA CYS A 98 0.33 -4.80 -0.49
C CYS A 98 1.40 -4.94 -1.58
N SER A 99 1.19 -5.90 -2.48
CA SER A 99 2.09 -6.11 -3.63
C SER A 99 2.04 -4.96 -4.64
N HIS A 100 0.89 -4.30 -4.77
CA HIS A 100 0.71 -3.17 -5.69
C HIS A 100 0.32 -1.91 -4.90
N ALA A 101 1.34 -1.21 -4.40
CA ALA A 101 1.16 0.09 -3.77
C ALA A 101 1.43 1.21 -4.78
N GLU A 102 0.53 2.19 -4.85
CA GLU A 102 0.68 3.37 -5.69
C GLU A 102 0.62 4.64 -4.83
N ARG A 103 1.51 5.59 -5.11
CA ARG A 103 1.51 6.90 -4.45
C ARG A 103 0.55 7.83 -5.18
N ILE A 104 -0.51 8.26 -4.50
CA ILE A 104 -1.53 9.16 -5.04
C ILE A 104 -1.42 10.54 -4.40
N GLY A 105 -1.52 11.60 -5.21
CA GLY A 105 -1.28 12.99 -4.79
C GLY A 105 0.18 13.46 -4.90
N ALA A 106 0.46 14.61 -4.28
CA ALA A 106 1.79 15.23 -4.30
C ALA A 106 2.83 14.45 -3.47
N MET A 107 4.11 14.69 -3.76
CA MET A 107 5.19 14.21 -2.89
C MET A 107 5.17 14.97 -1.56
N GLY A 108 5.56 14.31 -0.47
CA GLY A 108 5.54 14.91 0.87
C GLY A 108 4.36 14.40 1.69
N ASP A 109 3.60 15.29 2.31
CA ASP A 109 2.50 14.91 3.20
C ASP A 109 1.17 14.72 2.46
N GLY A 110 0.86 15.61 1.50
CA GLY A 110 -0.44 15.62 0.81
C GLY A 110 -0.80 14.33 0.08
N GLY A 111 0.18 13.66 -0.55
CA GLY A 111 -0.06 12.38 -1.19
C GLY A 111 0.03 11.18 -0.24
N LYS A 112 -0.81 10.17 -0.45
CA LYS A 112 -0.86 8.95 0.38
C LYS A 112 -0.62 7.69 -0.47
N TRP A 113 -0.14 6.62 0.15
CA TRP A 113 0.02 5.32 -0.50
C TRP A 113 -1.31 4.57 -0.46
N ILE A 114 -1.73 4.01 -1.60
CA ILE A 114 -2.95 3.22 -1.72
C ILE A 114 -2.62 1.84 -2.29
N CYS A 115 -3.28 0.83 -1.75
CA CYS A 115 -3.12 -0.56 -2.19
C CYS A 115 -4.13 -0.95 -3.27
N ASP A 116 -3.65 -1.70 -4.26
CA ASP A 116 -4.41 -2.38 -5.30
C ASP A 116 -5.45 -1.48 -6.02
N LEU A 117 -5.10 -0.21 -6.26
CA LEU A 117 -5.98 0.79 -6.86
C LEU A 117 -6.52 0.35 -8.23
N PHE A 118 -5.75 -0.45 -8.97
CA PHE A 118 -6.17 -1.03 -10.25
C PHE A 118 -7.44 -1.89 -10.16
N ARG A 119 -7.72 -2.53 -9.02
CA ARG A 119 -8.93 -3.37 -8.82
C ARG A 119 -10.22 -2.54 -8.87
N MET A 120 -10.13 -1.26 -8.56
CA MET A 120 -11.29 -0.35 -8.55
C MET A 120 -11.65 0.16 -9.95
N LYS A 121 -10.78 0.00 -10.94
CA LYS A 121 -11.03 0.47 -12.32
C LYS A 121 -12.23 -0.23 -12.98
N SER A 122 -12.54 -1.46 -12.57
CA SER A 122 -13.68 -2.23 -13.08
C SER A 122 -14.97 -2.04 -12.28
N GLN A 123 -14.95 -1.28 -11.18
CA GLN A 123 -16.12 -1.02 -10.36
C GLN A 123 -16.87 0.20 -10.90
N ASN A 124 -18.17 0.13 -11.15
CA ASN A 124 -18.90 1.22 -11.80
C ASN A 124 -19.46 2.30 -10.85
N ASN A 125 -19.38 2.14 -9.53
CA ASN A 125 -20.04 3.02 -8.53
C ASN A 125 -19.19 3.28 -7.28
N CYS A 126 -17.88 3.45 -7.44
CA CYS A 126 -16.97 3.65 -6.31
C CYS A 126 -17.18 4.99 -5.60
N LEU A 127 -16.98 4.99 -4.29
CA LEU A 127 -17.13 6.13 -3.39
C LEU A 127 -15.84 6.35 -2.60
N ILE A 128 -15.33 7.58 -2.66
CA ILE A 128 -14.08 7.99 -2.01
C ILE A 128 -14.37 9.13 -1.05
N TYR A 129 -13.97 8.96 0.21
CA TYR A 129 -13.99 10.00 1.22
C TYR A 129 -12.56 10.46 1.52
N SER A 130 -12.33 11.77 1.49
CA SER A 130 -11.06 12.39 1.85
C SER A 130 -11.28 13.46 2.92
N ALA A 131 -10.91 13.15 4.15
CA ALA A 131 -11.02 14.07 5.27
C ALA A 131 -9.67 14.73 5.55
N GLY A 132 -9.70 16.05 5.76
CA GLY A 132 -8.52 16.87 6.01
C GLY A 132 -7.70 17.09 4.75
N SER A 133 -8.21 17.94 3.87
CA SER A 133 -7.48 18.35 2.66
C SER A 133 -6.55 19.51 2.94
N SER A 134 -6.89 20.37 3.91
CA SER A 134 -6.18 21.60 4.22
C SER A 134 -5.92 22.49 2.99
N GLY A 135 -6.82 22.42 1.99
CA GLY A 135 -6.69 23.12 0.72
C GLY A 135 -5.73 22.49 -0.29
N ASP A 136 -5.04 21.39 0.06
CA ASP A 136 -4.29 20.57 -0.87
C ASP A 136 -5.20 19.48 -1.47
N PHE A 137 -5.57 19.67 -2.73
CA PHE A 137 -6.41 18.73 -3.50
C PHE A 137 -5.60 17.77 -4.37
N SER A 138 -4.27 17.69 -4.20
CA SER A 138 -3.42 16.88 -5.07
C SER A 138 -3.82 15.40 -5.05
N PHE A 139 -4.21 14.88 -3.89
CA PHE A 139 -4.72 13.53 -3.73
C PHE A 139 -5.99 13.30 -4.54
N GLU A 140 -6.99 14.16 -4.40
CA GLU A 140 -8.28 14.07 -5.06
C GLU A 140 -8.16 14.22 -6.58
N ILE A 141 -7.34 15.17 -7.03
CA ILE A 141 -7.04 15.36 -8.45
C ILE A 141 -6.43 14.08 -9.04
N HIS A 142 -5.46 13.50 -8.35
CA HIS A 142 -4.79 12.29 -8.81
C HIS A 142 -5.75 11.08 -8.76
N MET A 143 -6.54 10.92 -7.69
CA MET A 143 -7.60 9.90 -7.61
C MET A 143 -8.60 10.03 -8.77
N LYS A 144 -9.08 11.24 -9.04
CA LYS A 144 -10.03 11.50 -10.14
C LYS A 144 -9.42 11.20 -11.50
N LYS A 145 -8.12 11.42 -11.68
CA LYS A 145 -7.41 11.04 -12.91
C LYS A 145 -7.33 9.52 -13.10
N VAL A 146 -7.07 8.77 -12.02
CA VAL A 146 -6.93 7.30 -12.09
C VAL A 146 -8.29 6.61 -12.16
N LEU A 147 -9.29 7.14 -11.44
CA LEU A 147 -10.64 6.62 -11.32
C LEU A 147 -11.67 7.72 -11.64
N PRO A 148 -11.81 8.09 -12.92
CA PRO A 148 -12.66 9.22 -13.35
C PRO A 148 -14.13 9.02 -13.04
N HIS A 149 -14.58 7.77 -12.90
CA HIS A 149 -15.94 7.39 -12.57
C HIS A 149 -16.27 7.45 -11.07
N CYS A 150 -15.27 7.47 -10.18
CA CYS A 150 -15.56 7.52 -8.74
C CYS A 150 -16.11 8.88 -8.33
N GLU A 151 -17.01 8.83 -7.37
CA GLU A 151 -17.51 9.98 -6.62
C GLU A 151 -16.56 10.27 -5.46
N ILE A 152 -16.12 11.52 -5.33
CA ILE A 152 -15.16 11.96 -4.32
C ILE A 152 -15.81 13.02 -3.45
N HIS A 153 -15.91 12.75 -2.16
CA HIS A 153 -16.33 13.72 -1.14
C HIS A 153 -15.11 14.14 -0.31
N THR A 154 -14.86 15.44 -0.27
CA THR A 154 -13.78 16.01 0.53
C THR A 154 -14.36 16.79 1.69
N PHE A 155 -13.82 16.55 2.88
CA PHE A 155 -14.28 17.12 4.13
C PHE A 155 -13.16 17.89 4.81
N ASP A 156 -13.45 19.11 5.26
CA ASP A 156 -12.51 19.90 6.04
C ASP A 156 -13.24 20.88 6.97
N LYS A 157 -12.59 21.29 8.06
CA LYS A 157 -13.12 22.31 8.98
C LYS A 157 -13.14 23.70 8.33
N ASN A 158 -12.15 23.98 7.49
CA ASN A 158 -12.02 25.25 6.79
C ASN A 158 -12.72 25.16 5.43
N LEU A 159 -13.17 26.30 4.91
CA LEU A 159 -13.76 26.36 3.58
C LEU A 159 -12.66 26.46 2.53
N TYR A 160 -12.63 25.51 1.59
CA TYR A 160 -11.76 25.54 0.43
C TYR A 160 -12.56 25.33 -0.86
N LEU A 161 -11.99 25.76 -1.97
CA LEU A 161 -12.59 25.57 -3.29
C LEU A 161 -12.01 24.32 -3.92
N CYS A 162 -12.79 23.23 -3.91
CA CYS A 162 -12.42 22.04 -4.65
C CYS A 162 -12.39 22.34 -6.16
N PRO A 163 -11.38 21.84 -6.90
CA PRO A 163 -11.33 21.99 -8.35
C PRO A 163 -12.58 21.44 -9.04
N THR A 164 -13.02 22.12 -10.08
CA THR A 164 -14.20 21.73 -10.87
C THR A 164 -14.08 20.28 -11.36
N ASN A 165 -15.17 19.52 -11.28
CA ASN A 165 -15.25 18.10 -11.68
C ASN A 165 -14.29 17.15 -10.95
N THR A 166 -13.70 17.57 -9.82
CA THR A 166 -12.77 16.73 -9.05
C THR A 166 -13.48 16.09 -7.86
N CYS A 167 -14.07 16.91 -6.99
CA CYS A 167 -14.71 16.45 -5.76
C CYS A 167 -15.90 17.34 -5.37
N ILE A 168 -16.72 16.81 -4.46
CA ILE A 168 -17.78 17.55 -3.78
C ILE A 168 -17.24 17.94 -2.40
N PHE A 169 -17.11 19.24 -2.15
CA PHE A 169 -16.53 19.75 -0.92
C PHE A 169 -17.58 19.96 0.18
N HIS A 170 -17.25 19.58 1.40
CA HIS A 170 -18.08 19.71 2.59
C HIS A 170 -17.27 20.39 3.69
N GLN A 171 -17.76 21.54 4.19
CA GLN A 171 -17.15 22.21 5.34
C GLN A 171 -17.62 21.55 6.64
N ILE A 172 -17.17 20.31 6.87
CA ILE A 172 -17.56 19.45 8.00
C ILE A 172 -16.29 18.91 8.65
N MET A 173 -16.27 18.96 9.99
CA MET A 173 -15.25 18.27 10.78
C MET A 173 -15.81 16.93 11.28
N PHE A 174 -15.01 15.87 11.16
CA PHE A 174 -15.39 14.56 11.68
C PHE A 174 -15.15 14.48 13.18
N GLY A 175 -16.19 14.12 13.94
CA GLY A 175 -16.11 13.96 15.39
C GLY A 175 -17.32 14.52 16.12
N THR A 176 -17.25 14.47 17.45
CA THR A 176 -18.30 14.97 18.36
C THR A 176 -17.81 16.18 19.16
N ASP A 177 -17.13 17.13 18.51
CA ASP A 177 -16.71 18.34 19.20
C ASP A 177 -17.85 19.36 19.22
N ILE A 178 -18.47 19.51 20.40
CA ILE A 178 -19.60 20.41 20.65
C ILE A 178 -19.18 21.88 20.48
N GLN A 179 -17.88 22.20 20.57
CA GLN A 179 -17.40 23.58 20.50
C GLN A 179 -17.31 24.13 19.07
N LEU A 180 -17.42 23.28 18.05
CA LEU A 180 -17.34 23.67 16.65
C LEU A 180 -18.70 23.45 15.97
N ASN A 181 -19.32 24.53 15.51
CA ASN A 181 -20.67 24.51 14.90
C ASN A 181 -20.82 23.57 13.68
N ASN A 182 -19.71 23.07 13.11
CA ASN A 182 -19.71 22.22 11.91
C ASN A 182 -19.13 20.81 12.17
N SER A 183 -19.09 20.35 13.43
CA SER A 183 -18.71 18.97 13.74
C SER A 183 -19.89 18.02 13.51
N GLU A 184 -19.66 16.92 12.78
CA GLU A 184 -20.69 15.92 12.54
C GLU A 184 -20.19 14.48 12.80
N THR A 185 -21.11 13.65 13.28
CA THR A 185 -20.84 12.21 13.47
C THR A 185 -20.84 11.48 12.13
N TRP A 186 -20.12 10.35 12.10
CA TRP A 186 -20.10 9.46 10.95
C TRP A 186 -21.49 9.10 10.43
N SER A 187 -22.39 8.66 11.34
CA SER A 187 -23.75 8.28 10.98
C SER A 187 -24.54 9.42 10.35
N THR A 188 -24.39 10.64 10.87
CA THR A 188 -25.09 11.83 10.35
C THR A 188 -24.63 12.16 8.95
N ILE A 189 -23.31 12.13 8.70
CA ILE A 189 -22.73 12.40 7.38
C ILE A 189 -23.23 11.38 6.36
N ILE A 190 -23.17 10.09 6.69
CA ILE A 190 -23.64 9.01 5.82
C ILE A 190 -25.13 9.16 5.50
N GLN A 191 -25.95 9.54 6.49
CA GLN A 191 -27.38 9.76 6.28
C GLN A 191 -27.66 11.00 5.41
N LYS A 192 -27.01 12.14 5.69
CA LYS A 192 -27.19 13.39 4.95
C LYS A 192 -26.79 13.26 3.49
N LEU A 193 -25.72 12.52 3.22
CA LEU A 193 -25.24 12.24 1.87
C LEU A 193 -25.95 11.06 1.20
N SER A 194 -26.94 10.44 1.87
CA SER A 194 -27.69 9.29 1.35
C SER A 194 -26.80 8.09 0.98
N HIS A 195 -25.73 7.86 1.74
CA HIS A 195 -24.74 6.79 1.54
C HIS A 195 -24.94 5.58 2.46
N THR A 196 -26.09 5.45 3.11
CA THR A 196 -26.39 4.38 4.09
C THR A 196 -26.29 2.96 3.53
N HIS A 197 -26.44 2.79 2.21
CA HIS A 197 -26.36 1.50 1.52
C HIS A 197 -25.18 1.47 0.52
N ARG A 198 -24.17 2.31 0.73
CA ARG A 198 -22.98 2.36 -0.12
C ARG A 198 -21.74 1.99 0.68
N PHE A 199 -20.87 1.22 0.04
CA PHE A 199 -19.53 1.00 0.55
C PHE A 199 -18.66 2.21 0.22
N ILE A 200 -17.80 2.58 1.16
CA ILE A 200 -16.77 3.60 0.95
C ILE A 200 -15.51 2.84 0.63
N ASP A 201 -15.10 2.89 -0.64
CA ASP A 201 -14.02 2.08 -1.15
C ASP A 201 -12.64 2.63 -0.75
N VAL A 202 -12.54 3.95 -0.59
CA VAL A 202 -11.32 4.61 -0.08
C VAL A 202 -11.71 5.66 0.94
N LEU A 203 -11.08 5.58 2.11
CA LEU A 203 -11.18 6.56 3.17
C LEU A 203 -9.78 7.10 3.49
N LYS A 204 -9.48 8.32 3.04
CA LYS A 204 -8.32 9.09 3.50
C LYS A 204 -8.71 9.88 4.76
N THR A 205 -7.93 9.76 5.82
CA THR A 205 -8.10 10.51 7.07
C THR A 205 -6.81 11.19 7.45
N ASP A 206 -6.79 12.51 7.42
CA ASP A 206 -5.64 13.33 7.79
C ASP A 206 -6.13 14.61 8.49
N ILE A 207 -6.70 14.44 9.68
CA ILE A 207 -7.52 15.42 10.41
C ILE A 207 -6.88 15.84 11.75
N GLU A 208 -5.55 15.85 11.79
CA GLU A 208 -4.74 16.52 12.82
C GLU A 208 -5.09 16.10 14.27
N GLY A 209 -5.21 14.79 14.51
CA GLY A 209 -5.51 14.20 15.81
C GLY A 209 -7.00 13.95 16.07
N SER A 210 -7.90 14.44 15.23
CA SER A 210 -9.34 14.16 15.37
C SER A 210 -9.67 12.69 15.09
N GLU A 211 -8.75 11.93 14.49
CA GLU A 211 -8.82 10.49 14.23
C GLU A 211 -9.11 9.69 15.50
N TYR A 212 -8.55 10.09 16.65
CA TYR A 212 -8.75 9.40 17.92
C TYR A 212 -10.23 9.39 18.37
N SER A 213 -10.99 10.43 18.00
CA SER A 213 -12.43 10.51 18.27
C SER A 213 -13.27 9.94 17.13
N PHE A 214 -12.76 10.01 15.90
CA PHE A 214 -13.47 9.63 14.69
C PHE A 214 -13.43 8.13 14.41
N LEU A 215 -12.24 7.52 14.36
CA LEU A 215 -12.07 6.11 13.97
C LEU A 215 -12.87 5.13 14.86
N PRO A 216 -12.96 5.30 16.19
CA PRO A 216 -13.79 4.43 17.01
C PRO A 216 -15.28 4.45 16.63
N GLN A 217 -15.80 5.57 16.13
CA GLN A 217 -17.20 5.67 15.67
C GLN A 217 -17.43 4.81 14.44
N ILE A 218 -16.48 4.82 13.49
CA ILE A 218 -16.53 3.97 12.30
C ILE A 218 -16.52 2.50 12.71
N PHE A 219 -15.54 2.07 13.50
CA PHE A 219 -15.40 0.66 13.89
C PHE A 219 -16.60 0.14 14.70
N ASN A 220 -17.17 0.97 15.58
CA ASN A 220 -18.37 0.60 16.33
C ASN A 220 -19.64 0.59 15.46
N SER A 221 -19.72 1.45 14.43
CA SER A 221 -20.84 1.43 13.48
C SER A 221 -20.84 0.16 12.62
N ILE A 222 -19.65 -0.34 12.27
CA ILE A 222 -19.47 -1.55 11.48
C ILE A 222 -19.88 -2.79 12.28
N LYS A 223 -19.59 -2.86 13.59
CA LYS A 223 -20.06 -3.97 14.46
C LYS A 223 -21.58 -4.13 14.55
N ASN A 224 -22.37 -3.13 14.16
CA ASN A 224 -23.84 -3.23 14.10
C ASN A 224 -24.37 -3.62 12.71
N ILE A 225 -23.50 -3.69 11.70
CA ILE A 225 -23.80 -4.13 10.32
C ILE A 225 -23.31 -5.56 10.08
N TRP A 226 -22.43 -6.07 10.96
CA TRP A 226 -21.97 -7.45 10.95
C TRP A 226 -22.53 -8.20 12.18
N PRO A 227 -23.10 -9.41 12.01
CA PRO A 227 -23.65 -10.21 13.12
C PRO A 227 -22.60 -10.60 14.17
#